data_AF-A0A402A824-F1
#
_entry.id   AF-A0A402A824-F1
#
_cell.length_a   1.000
_cell.length_b   1.000
_cell.length_c   1.000
_cell.angle_alpha   90.00
_cell.angle_beta   90.00
_cell.angle_gamma   90.00
#
_symmetry.space_group_name_H-M   'P 1'
#
loop_
_entity.id
_entity.type
_entity.pdbx_description
1 polymer ?
#
loop_
_entity_poly.entity_id
_entity_poly.type
_entity_poly.pdbx_seq_one_letter_code
_entity_poly.pdbx_strand_id
1 'polypeptide(L)'
;MLFPQSSKQGTSFRPNMQLCFCIVFGVGVVACFTLLAASLFVAAYVLNLACTAFFESITYLTTLYSGSDSLVKFLLICLFGYAILRVGRWMRRSWQMDREVHHG
;
A
#
# COMPACT_ATOMS: atom_id res chain seq x y z
N MET A 1 59.83 51.38 10.62
CA MET A 1 59.57 50.63 9.38
C MET A 1 58.35 49.76 9.62
N LEU A 2 57.20 50.14 9.05
CA LEU A 2 55.96 49.39 9.12
C LEU A 2 56.05 48.20 8.16
N PHE A 3 55.98 46.99 8.69
CA PHE A 3 55.68 45.81 7.87
C PHE A 3 54.15 45.72 7.72
N PRO A 4 53.61 45.68 6.49
CA PRO A 4 52.19 45.48 6.30
C PRO A 4 51.84 44.05 6.71
N GLN A 5 50.94 43.92 7.68
CA GLN A 5 50.22 42.68 7.98
C GLN A 5 49.46 42.28 6.71
N SER A 6 50.04 41.36 5.94
CA SER A 6 49.38 40.69 4.83
C SER A 6 48.21 39.90 5.43
N SER A 7 47.02 40.50 5.36
CA SER A 7 45.76 39.84 5.66
C SER A 7 45.56 38.75 4.63
N LYS A 8 46.00 37.53 4.97
CA LYS A 8 45.49 36.30 4.37
C LYS A 8 44.01 36.22 4.73
N GLN A 9 43.20 36.90 3.92
CA GLN A 9 41.75 36.85 3.92
C GLN A 9 41.37 35.47 3.40
N GLY A 10 41.55 34.45 4.25
CA GLY A 10 40.94 33.16 4.06
C GLY A 10 39.44 33.39 4.04
N THR A 11 38.82 33.23 2.87
CA THR A 11 37.38 33.22 2.72
C THR A 11 36.85 32.04 3.54
N SER A 12 36.59 32.29 4.82
CA SER A 12 35.88 31.35 5.69
C SER A 12 34.48 31.21 5.12
N PHE A 13 34.29 30.21 4.25
CA PHE A 13 32.98 29.77 3.82
C PHE A 13 32.22 29.38 5.09
N ARG A 14 31.35 30.27 5.58
CA ARG A 14 30.42 29.95 6.67
C ARG A 14 29.16 29.42 5.99
N PRO A 15 29.01 28.09 5.83
CA PRO A 15 27.80 27.54 5.25
C PRO A 15 26.61 28.02 6.08
N ASN A 16 25.59 28.53 5.39
CA ASN A 16 24.37 29.00 6.02
C ASN A 16 23.58 27.78 6.50
N MET A 17 23.83 27.36 7.74
CA MET A 17 23.26 26.14 8.34
C MET A 17 21.73 26.10 8.28
N GLN A 18 21.06 27.26 8.35
CA GLN A 18 19.60 27.36 8.18
C GLN A 18 19.15 26.91 6.79
N LEU A 19 19.86 27.31 5.74
CA LEU A 19 19.51 26.99 4.37
C LEU A 19 19.71 25.49 4.11
N CYS A 20 20.75 24.90 4.68
CA CYS A 20 21.00 23.46 4.63
C CYS A 20 19.90 22.66 5.35
N PHE A 21 19.45 23.11 6.52
CA PHE A 21 18.35 22.49 7.26
C PHE A 21 17.02 22.56 6.47
N CYS A 22 16.70 23.71 5.89
CA CYS A 22 15.51 23.87 5.05
C CYS A 22 15.51 22.93 3.85
N ILE A 23 16.65 22.72 3.19
CA ILE A 23 16.76 21.79 2.06
C ILE A 23 16.52 20.35 2.51
N VAL A 24 17.18 19.91 3.59
CA VAL A 24 17.03 18.53 4.10
C VAL A 24 15.59 18.28 4.55
N PHE A 25 14.98 19.23 5.25
CA PHE A 25 13.58 19.14 5.67
C PHE A 25 12.64 19.09 4.47
N GLY A 26 12.85 19.96 3.46
CA GLY A 26 12.06 19.96 2.23
C GLY A 26 12.14 18.64 1.47
N VAL A 27 13.34 18.09 1.30
CA VAL A 27 13.55 16.78 0.66
C VAL A 27 12.87 15.67 1.47
N GLY A 28 12.96 15.69 2.79
CA GLY A 28 12.28 14.73 3.68
C GLY A 28 10.76 14.77 3.54
N VAL A 29 10.17 15.97 3.47
CA VAL A 29 8.73 16.13 3.26
C VAL A 29 8.31 15.58 1.89
N VAL A 30 9.07 15.90 0.83
CA VAL A 30 8.79 15.36 -0.53
C VAL A 30 8.91 13.84 -0.57
N ALA A 31 9.90 13.26 0.12
CA ALA A 31 10.05 11.81 0.25
C ALA A 31 8.86 11.16 0.97
N CYS A 32 8.36 11.78 2.04
CA CYS A 32 7.15 11.31 2.73
C CYS A 32 5.92 11.32 1.80
N PHE A 33 5.71 12.40 1.05
CA PHE A 33 4.58 12.48 0.11
C PHE A 33 4.70 11.46 -1.03
N THR A 34 5.90 11.22 -1.54
CA THR A 34 6.11 10.21 -2.59
C THR A 34 5.89 8.79 -2.07
N LEU A 35 6.34 8.47 -0.84
CA LEU A 35 6.05 7.19 -0.21
C LEU A 35 4.55 6.99 0.03
N LEU A 36 3.85 8.05 0.44
CA LEU A 36 2.39 8.01 0.62
C LEU A 36 1.66 7.80 -0.72
N ALA A 37 2.07 8.49 -1.78
CA ALA A 37 1.49 8.28 -3.11
C ALA A 37 1.78 6.87 -3.64
N ALA A 38 3.00 6.37 -3.43
CA ALA A 38 3.39 5.02 -3.84
C ALA A 38 2.57 3.94 -3.11
N SER A 39 2.33 4.09 -1.80
CA SER A 39 1.53 3.12 -1.05
C SER A 39 0.07 3.07 -1.52
N LEU A 40 -0.52 4.23 -1.83
CA LEU A 40 -1.87 4.31 -2.42
C LEU A 40 -1.91 3.67 -3.81
N PHE A 41 -0.90 3.90 -4.65
CA PHE A 41 -0.83 3.29 -5.98
C PHE A 41 -0.70 1.76 -5.90
N VAL A 42 0.12 1.25 -4.99
CA VAL A 42 0.26 -0.19 -4.74
C VAL A 42 -1.06 -0.77 -4.24
N ALA A 43 -1.75 -0.11 -3.30
CA ALA A 43 -3.04 -0.56 -2.81
C ALA A 43 -4.09 -0.64 -3.93
N ALA A 44 -4.17 0.41 -4.78
CA ALA A 44 -5.06 0.43 -5.92
C ALA A 44 -4.70 -0.65 -6.96
N TYR A 45 -3.42 -0.88 -7.21
CA TYR A 45 -2.94 -1.93 -8.10
C TYR A 45 -3.31 -3.32 -7.60
N VAL A 46 -3.09 -3.60 -6.31
CA VAL A 46 -3.48 -4.88 -5.69
C VAL A 46 -4.98 -5.09 -5.74
N LEU A 47 -5.76 -4.04 -5.47
CA LEU A 47 -7.23 -4.11 -5.57
C LEU A 47 -7.67 -4.39 -7.02
N ASN A 48 -7.06 -3.73 -8.00
CA ASN A 48 -7.34 -3.97 -9.41
C ASN A 48 -6.99 -5.41 -9.81
N LEU A 49 -5.82 -5.90 -9.40
CA LEU A 49 -5.39 -7.28 -9.64
C LEU A 49 -6.35 -8.29 -9.02
N ALA A 50 -6.81 -8.05 -7.79
CA ALA A 50 -7.80 -8.86 -7.12
C ALA A 50 -9.13 -8.84 -7.90
N CYS A 51 -9.62 -7.66 -8.29
CA CYS A 51 -10.82 -7.53 -9.11
C CYS A 51 -10.69 -8.31 -10.43
N THR A 52 -9.59 -8.18 -11.15
CA THR A 52 -9.35 -8.93 -12.40
C THR A 52 -9.41 -10.44 -12.14
N ALA A 53 -8.72 -10.94 -11.11
CA ALA A 53 -8.76 -12.36 -10.76
C ALA A 53 -10.18 -12.85 -10.36
N PHE A 54 -10.94 -12.01 -9.65
CA PHE A 54 -12.35 -12.28 -9.34
C PHE A 54 -13.22 -12.32 -10.60
N PHE A 55 -13.04 -11.37 -11.53
CA PHE A 55 -13.81 -11.35 -12.77
C PHE A 55 -13.46 -12.54 -13.66
N GLU A 56 -12.18 -12.87 -13.85
CA GLU A 56 -11.76 -14.05 -14.61
C GLU A 56 -12.35 -15.32 -14.02
N SER A 57 -12.26 -15.51 -12.70
CA SER A 57 -12.83 -16.69 -12.04
C SER A 57 -14.36 -16.77 -12.20
N ILE A 58 -15.08 -15.65 -12.13
CA ILE A 58 -16.53 -15.60 -12.42
C ILE A 58 -16.81 -15.95 -13.89
N THR A 59 -16.02 -15.42 -14.83
CA THR A 59 -16.17 -15.74 -16.26
C THR A 59 -15.98 -17.23 -16.50
N TYR A 60 -14.91 -17.83 -15.98
CA TYR A 60 -14.70 -19.29 -16.06
C TYR A 60 -15.84 -20.07 -15.43
N LEU A 61 -16.32 -19.66 -14.25
CA LEU A 61 -17.48 -20.27 -13.61
C LEU A 61 -18.73 -20.17 -14.49
N THR A 62 -18.95 -19.04 -15.14
CA THR A 62 -20.13 -18.78 -15.99
C THR A 62 -20.07 -19.61 -17.27
N THR A 63 -18.88 -19.75 -17.87
CA THR A 63 -18.67 -20.62 -19.04
C THR A 63 -18.88 -22.08 -18.69
N LEU A 64 -18.30 -22.55 -17.57
CA LEU A 64 -18.52 -23.89 -17.02
C LEU A 64 -20.01 -24.11 -16.71
N TYR A 65 -20.66 -23.16 -16.05
CA TYR A 65 -22.06 -23.22 -15.73
C TYR A 65 -22.91 -23.31 -17.00
N SER A 66 -22.64 -22.51 -18.02
CA SER A 66 -23.44 -22.50 -19.24
C SER A 66 -23.30 -23.79 -20.06
N GLY A 67 -22.11 -24.42 -20.04
CA GLY A 67 -21.82 -25.67 -20.75
C GLY A 67 -22.09 -26.96 -19.97
N SER A 68 -22.43 -26.89 -18.67
CA SER A 68 -22.57 -28.08 -17.81
C SER A 68 -24.02 -28.47 -17.51
N ASP A 69 -24.22 -29.76 -17.27
CA ASP A 69 -25.50 -30.36 -16.84
C ASP A 69 -26.01 -29.79 -15.50
N SER A 70 -27.32 -29.93 -15.26
CA SER A 70 -28.04 -29.40 -14.09
C SER A 70 -27.45 -29.85 -12.73
N LEU A 71 -26.88 -31.05 -12.67
CA LEU A 71 -26.26 -31.61 -11.46
C LEU A 71 -24.94 -30.90 -11.09
N VAL A 72 -24.13 -30.57 -12.11
CA VAL A 72 -22.86 -29.85 -11.95
C VAL A 72 -23.11 -28.41 -11.51
N LYS A 73 -24.16 -27.77 -12.04
CA LYS A 73 -24.63 -26.44 -11.62
C LYS A 73 -25.00 -26.40 -10.14
N PHE A 74 -25.74 -27.41 -9.68
CA PHE A 74 -26.14 -27.52 -8.28
C PHE A 74 -24.92 -27.72 -7.36
N LEU A 75 -23.99 -28.59 -7.76
CA LEU A 75 -22.74 -28.84 -7.02
C LEU A 75 -21.89 -27.56 -6.89
N LEU A 76 -21.76 -26.78 -7.97
CA LEU A 76 -21.06 -25.49 -7.99
C LEU A 76 -21.67 -24.48 -7.03
N ILE A 77 -23.00 -24.35 -7.00
CA ILE A 77 -23.70 -23.47 -6.06
C ILE A 77 -23.46 -23.91 -4.61
N CYS A 78 -23.52 -25.21 -4.32
CA CYS A 78 -23.23 -25.73 -2.99
C CYS A 78 -21.78 -25.43 -2.57
N LEU A 79 -20.81 -25.61 -3.47
CA LEU A 79 -19.40 -25.30 -3.24
C LEU A 79 -19.19 -23.81 -2.97
N PHE A 80 -19.82 -22.94 -3.76
CA PHE A 80 -19.73 -21.49 -3.61
C PHE A 80 -20.35 -21.03 -2.28
N GLY A 81 -21.53 -21.54 -1.94
CA GLY A 81 -22.19 -21.28 -0.65
C GLY A 81 -21.35 -21.74 0.54
N TYR A 82 -20.73 -22.92 0.44
CA TYR A 82 -19.81 -23.41 1.48
C TYR A 82 -18.57 -22.52 1.64
N ALA A 83 -17.97 -22.08 0.53
CA ALA A 83 -16.82 -21.17 0.55
C ALA A 83 -17.17 -19.84 1.23
N ILE A 84 -18.32 -19.24 0.88
CA ILE A 84 -18.80 -18.00 1.51
C ILE A 84 -18.99 -18.18 3.02
N LEU A 85 -19.66 -19.26 3.45
CA LEU A 85 -19.87 -19.53 4.88
C LEU A 85 -18.54 -19.71 5.64
N ARG A 86 -17.56 -20.37 5.00
CA ARG A 86 -16.23 -20.60 5.59
C ARG A 86 -15.46 -19.29 5.71
N VAL A 87 -15.43 -18.47 4.66
CA VAL A 87 -14.76 -17.15 4.68
C VAL A 87 -15.42 -16.21 5.68
N GLY A 88 -16.76 -16.17 5.72
CA GLY A 88 -17.51 -15.37 6.69
C GLY A 88 -17.21 -15.75 8.14
N ARG A 89 -17.03 -17.05 8.43
CA ARG A 89 -16.60 -17.52 9.76
C ARG A 89 -15.18 -17.08 10.11
N TRP A 90 -14.27 -17.04 9.15
CA TRP A 90 -12.89 -16.57 9.37
C TRP A 90 -12.85 -15.07 9.60
N MET A 91 -13.52 -14.28 8.76
CA MET A 91 -13.66 -12.84 8.95
C MET A 91 -14.24 -12.49 10.31
N ARG A 92 -15.28 -13.23 10.74
CA ARG A 92 -15.89 -13.02 12.06
C ARG A 92 -14.91 -13.24 13.22
N ARG A 93 -14.00 -14.22 13.11
CA ARG A 93 -12.96 -14.47 14.12
C ARG A 93 -11.90 -13.37 14.12
N SER A 94 -11.45 -12.93 12.94
CA SER A 94 -10.46 -11.84 12.83
C SER A 94 -11.01 -10.52 13.40
N TRP A 95 -12.28 -10.23 13.18
CA TRP A 95 -12.96 -9.06 13.75
C TRP A 95 -13.13 -9.12 15.27
N GLN A 96 -13.22 -10.32 15.85
CA GLN A 96 -13.28 -10.48 17.31
C GLN A 96 -11.93 -10.24 17.96
N MET A 97 -10.84 -10.73 17.35
CA MET A 97 -9.48 -10.48 17.84
C MET A 97 -9.09 -8.99 17.78
N ASP A 98 -9.53 -8.25 16.76
CA ASP A 98 -9.25 -6.81 16.63
C ASP A 98 -9.94 -5.97 17.73
N ARG A 99 -11.15 -6.38 18.15
CA ARG A 99 -11.88 -5.72 19.24
C ARG A 99 -11.23 -5.90 20.61
N GLU A 100 -10.57 -7.03 20.86
CA GLU A 100 -9.87 -7.29 22.13
C GLU A 100 -8.61 -6.43 22.26
N VAL A 101 -7.95 -6.08 21.15
CA VAL A 101 -6.76 -5.22 21.14
C VAL A 101 -7.12 -3.74 21.35
N HIS A 102 -8.30 -3.29 20.91
CA HIS A 102 -8.70 -1.88 21.02
C HIS A 102 -9.38 -1.50 22.36
N HIS A 103 -9.78 -2.48 23.17
CA HIS A 103 -10.46 -2.25 24.46
C HIS A 103 -9.72 -2.78 25.70
N GLY A 104 -8.51 -3.32 25.54
CA GLY A 104 -7.63 -3.80 26.61
C GLY A 104 -6.59 -2.79 27.05
#